data_AF-A0A8J2MQG6-F1
#
_entry.id   AF-A0A8J2MQG6-F1
#
_cell.length_a   1.000
_cell.length_b   1.000
_cell.length_c   1.000
_cell.angle_alpha   90.00
_cell.angle_beta   90.00
_cell.angle_gamma   90.00
#
_symmetry.space_group_name_H-M   'P 1'
#
loop_
_entity.id
_entity.type
_entity.pdbx_description
1 polymer ?
#
loop_
_entity_poly.entity_id
_entity_poly.type
_entity_poly.pdbx_seq_one_letter_code
_entity_poly.pdbx_strand_id
1 'polypeptide(L)'
;MDQKITWSLIIAGVVVIAGVAIWGIWFLLKGRRDPETKNKLRKELNEAIETASADAVTKFIDEISDRFIKNKTNLDAVKNEVTITLVANDITSRKTELVKKYTKADDTSAINGVDSSGNTGLTTAQKKVNAAIEEKAKEIVEDLISEKIKEKASCLSEKSAKSATDDDVWKLVEGLSDKKNAKANIIEKARNAANAKLKEIVTDPKWTVVETAVKTEGNTALKDKLSEITKKKDDFIDDAILEVAKVTKK
;
A
#
# COMPACT_ATOMS: atom_id res chain seq x y z
N MET A 1 -25.39 1.27 12.73
CA MET A 1 -24.39 2.34 12.85
C MET A 1 -24.01 2.73 11.44
N ASP A 2 -24.20 4.00 11.08
CA ASP A 2 -24.07 4.46 9.69
C ASP A 2 -22.66 4.18 9.15
N GLN A 3 -22.52 3.66 7.94
CA GLN A 3 -21.24 3.14 7.44
C GLN A 3 -20.12 4.19 7.44
N LYS A 4 -20.47 5.46 7.25
CA LYS A 4 -19.54 6.61 7.35
C LYS A 4 -18.98 6.82 8.77
N ILE A 5 -19.71 6.40 9.80
CA ILE A 5 -19.35 6.55 11.22
C ILE A 5 -18.23 5.57 11.58
N THR A 6 -18.22 4.37 11.00
CA THR A 6 -17.25 3.31 11.33
C THR A 6 -15.83 3.62 10.82
N TRP A 7 -15.72 4.07 9.57
CA TRP A 7 -14.46 4.56 8.97
C TRP A 7 -13.89 5.75 9.75
N SER A 8 -14.79 6.64 10.14
CA SER A 8 -14.43 7.84 10.89
C SER A 8 -13.98 7.51 12.30
N LEU A 9 -14.58 6.54 12.99
CA LEU A 9 -14.18 6.11 14.33
C LEU A 9 -12.79 5.46 14.35
N ILE A 10 -12.50 4.64 13.34
CA ILE A 10 -11.22 3.93 13.19
C ILE A 10 -10.07 4.92 12.96
N ILE A 11 -10.24 5.82 12.01
CA ILE A 11 -9.22 6.81 11.65
C ILE A 11 -9.10 7.89 12.72
N ALA A 12 -10.22 8.31 13.34
CA ALA A 12 -10.20 9.18 14.50
C ALA A 12 -9.47 8.53 15.68
N GLY A 13 -9.57 7.22 15.90
CA GLY A 13 -8.86 6.54 17.00
C GLY A 13 -7.34 6.72 16.93
N VAL A 14 -6.75 6.48 15.75
CA VAL A 14 -5.29 6.64 15.52
C VAL A 14 -4.89 8.11 15.63
N VAL A 15 -5.68 9.01 15.02
CA VAL A 15 -5.36 10.44 14.94
C VAL A 15 -5.60 11.18 16.26
N VAL A 16 -6.66 10.84 17.01
CA VAL A 16 -6.94 11.36 18.37
C VAL A 16 -5.77 11.03 19.27
N ILE A 17 -5.30 9.79 19.30
CA ILE A 17 -4.23 9.38 20.22
C ILE A 17 -2.89 10.05 19.88
N ALA A 18 -2.55 10.16 18.59
CA ALA A 18 -1.37 10.90 18.16
C ALA A 18 -1.46 12.39 18.55
N GLY A 19 -2.63 13.01 18.32
CA GLY A 19 -2.88 14.42 18.67
C GLY A 19 -2.86 14.69 20.17
N VAL A 20 -3.52 13.85 20.97
CA VAL A 20 -3.59 13.94 22.44
C VAL A 20 -2.18 13.82 23.05
N ALA A 21 -1.39 12.85 22.61
CA ALA A 21 -0.07 12.64 23.18
C ALA A 21 0.86 13.83 22.93
N ILE A 22 0.80 14.42 21.73
CA ILE A 22 1.63 15.56 21.38
C ILE A 22 1.11 16.84 22.05
N TRP A 23 -0.19 16.99 22.23
CA TRP A 23 -0.72 18.05 23.10
C TRP A 23 -0.24 17.89 24.57
N GLY A 24 0.08 16.67 25.01
CA GLY A 24 0.81 16.42 26.26
C GLY A 24 2.24 16.93 26.30
N ILE A 25 2.94 16.90 25.16
CA ILE A 25 4.25 17.58 25.03
C ILE A 25 4.08 19.08 25.23
N TRP A 26 3.00 19.68 24.70
CA TRP A 26 2.70 21.10 24.94
C TRP A 26 2.52 21.41 26.42
N PHE A 27 1.65 20.64 27.09
CA PHE A 27 1.28 20.85 28.48
C PHE A 27 2.51 20.84 29.39
N LEU A 28 3.41 19.87 29.19
CA LEU A 28 4.66 19.77 29.95
C LEU A 28 5.66 20.90 29.65
N LEU A 29 5.66 21.44 28.43
CA LEU A 29 6.55 22.55 28.03
C LEU A 29 6.00 23.94 28.41
N LYS A 30 4.69 24.06 28.67
CA LYS A 30 3.98 25.31 29.00
C LYS A 30 4.42 25.93 30.34
N GLY A 31 5.11 25.16 31.19
CA GLY A 31 5.37 25.51 32.59
C GLY A 31 6.15 26.80 32.85
N ARG A 32 6.99 27.34 31.95
CA ARG A 32 7.79 28.57 32.21
C ARG A 32 8.39 29.22 30.96
N ARG A 33 7.65 29.87 30.06
CA ARG A 33 8.29 30.61 28.93
C ARG A 33 7.53 31.86 28.45
N ASP A 34 8.28 32.81 27.91
CA ASP A 34 7.80 34.06 27.33
C ASP A 34 6.89 33.82 26.08
N PRO A 35 6.08 34.81 25.65
CA PRO A 35 5.15 34.68 24.53
C PRO A 35 5.80 34.24 23.20
N GLU A 36 7.02 34.68 22.93
CA GLU A 36 7.74 34.39 21.69
C GLU A 36 8.18 32.92 21.66
N THR A 37 8.74 32.42 22.77
CA THR A 37 9.07 31.00 22.87
C THR A 37 7.84 30.10 22.91
N LYS A 38 6.70 30.59 23.45
CA LYS A 38 5.42 29.87 23.41
C LYS A 38 4.91 29.71 21.97
N ASN A 39 5.03 30.74 21.14
CA ASN A 39 4.64 30.67 19.72
C ASN A 39 5.55 29.73 18.92
N LYS A 40 6.87 29.81 19.12
CA LYS A 40 7.83 28.90 18.49
C LYS A 40 7.56 27.44 18.87
N LEU A 41 7.36 27.17 20.17
CA LEU A 41 7.02 25.84 20.66
C LEU A 41 5.69 25.33 20.10
N ARG A 42 4.68 26.19 19.99
CA ARG A 42 3.40 25.82 19.38
C ARG A 42 3.57 25.41 17.92
N LYS A 43 4.40 26.12 17.15
CA LYS A 43 4.69 25.79 15.76
C LYS A 43 5.44 24.45 15.63
N GLU A 44 6.55 24.29 16.36
CA GLU A 44 7.32 23.03 16.37
C GLU A 44 6.48 21.84 16.83
N LEU A 45 5.51 22.11 17.71
CA LEU A 45 4.58 21.10 18.15
C LEU A 45 3.57 20.73 17.08
N ASN A 46 2.93 21.71 16.44
CA ASN A 46 1.99 21.44 15.35
C ASN A 46 2.67 20.64 14.22
N GLU A 47 3.90 21.01 13.85
CA GLU A 47 4.70 20.26 12.87
C GLU A 47 4.95 18.80 13.34
N ALA A 48 5.23 18.60 14.64
CA ALA A 48 5.37 17.27 15.21
C ALA A 48 4.05 16.49 15.24
N ILE A 49 2.91 17.14 15.50
CA ILE A 49 1.55 16.55 15.42
C ILE A 49 1.29 16.06 14.01
N GLU A 50 1.49 16.93 13.02
CA GLU A 50 1.25 16.64 11.62
C GLU A 50 2.11 15.48 11.15
N THR A 51 3.42 15.51 11.47
CA THR A 51 4.37 14.45 11.10
C THR A 51 4.00 13.12 11.75
N ALA A 52 3.77 13.09 13.07
CA ALA A 52 3.47 11.83 13.76
C ALA A 52 2.10 11.25 13.37
N SER A 53 1.12 12.11 13.07
CA SER A 53 -0.19 11.69 12.56
C SER A 53 -0.05 11.12 11.16
N ALA A 54 0.73 11.76 10.29
CA ALA A 54 1.02 11.25 8.95
C ALA A 54 1.75 9.89 9.00
N ASP A 55 2.76 9.75 9.86
CA ASP A 55 3.49 8.49 10.06
C ASP A 55 2.56 7.36 10.53
N ALA A 56 1.66 7.65 11.48
CA ALA A 56 0.71 6.67 12.00
C ALA A 56 -0.31 6.24 10.92
N VAL A 57 -0.79 7.18 10.11
CA VAL A 57 -1.68 6.90 8.98
C VAL A 57 -0.97 6.07 7.92
N THR A 58 0.27 6.40 7.55
CA THR A 58 1.07 5.63 6.58
C THR A 58 1.27 4.20 7.05
N LYS A 59 1.70 3.98 8.30
CA LYS A 59 1.84 2.61 8.85
C LYS A 59 0.53 1.83 8.83
N PHE A 60 -0.59 2.50 9.09
CA PHE A 60 -1.89 1.86 9.02
C PHE A 60 -2.26 1.44 7.60
N ILE A 61 -2.01 2.31 6.61
CA ILE A 61 -2.19 2.01 5.19
C ILE A 61 -1.36 0.79 4.81
N ASP A 62 -0.07 0.75 5.18
CA ASP A 62 0.85 -0.33 4.83
C ASP A 62 0.37 -1.68 5.40
N GLU A 63 0.05 -1.73 6.70
CA GLU A 63 -0.39 -2.99 7.34
C GLU A 63 -1.72 -3.51 6.78
N ILE A 64 -2.66 -2.61 6.47
CA ILE A 64 -3.96 -2.99 5.91
C ILE A 64 -3.82 -3.43 4.46
N SER A 65 -3.01 -2.74 3.67
CA SER A 65 -2.74 -3.12 2.27
C SER A 65 -2.09 -4.49 2.22
N ASP A 66 -1.06 -4.73 3.03
CA ASP A 66 -0.38 -6.02 3.12
C ASP A 66 -1.34 -7.14 3.56
N ARG A 67 -2.19 -6.89 4.56
CA ARG A 67 -3.23 -7.85 4.98
C ARG A 67 -4.23 -8.15 3.84
N PHE A 68 -4.68 -7.12 3.13
CA PHE A 68 -5.60 -7.29 2.01
C PHE A 68 -4.96 -8.12 0.89
N ILE A 69 -3.72 -7.78 0.50
CA ILE A 69 -2.97 -8.45 -0.57
C ILE A 69 -2.66 -9.90 -0.21
N LYS A 70 -2.26 -10.18 1.03
CA LYS A 70 -2.00 -11.55 1.52
C LYS A 70 -3.27 -12.40 1.57
N ASN A 71 -4.44 -11.79 1.70
CA ASN A 71 -5.69 -12.51 1.59
C ASN A 71 -6.00 -12.80 0.12
N LYS A 72 -5.69 -14.03 -0.30
CA LYS A 72 -5.87 -14.48 -1.69
C LYS A 72 -7.30 -14.27 -2.20
N THR A 73 -8.32 -14.50 -1.39
CA THR A 73 -9.73 -14.26 -1.78
C THR A 73 -9.98 -12.79 -2.12
N ASN A 74 -9.32 -11.87 -1.42
CA ASN A 74 -9.47 -10.44 -1.66
C ASN A 74 -8.75 -9.99 -2.93
N LEU A 75 -7.51 -10.44 -3.11
CA LEU A 75 -6.75 -10.14 -4.31
C LEU A 75 -7.38 -10.78 -5.57
N ASP A 76 -7.90 -12.00 -5.45
CA ASP A 76 -8.59 -12.68 -6.55
C ASP A 76 -9.91 -11.99 -6.90
N ALA A 77 -10.61 -11.39 -5.93
CA ALA A 77 -11.81 -10.58 -6.20
C ALA A 77 -11.48 -9.30 -7.01
N VAL A 78 -10.34 -8.66 -6.77
CA VAL A 78 -9.86 -7.52 -7.59
C VAL A 78 -9.54 -7.98 -9.02
N LYS A 79 -8.89 -9.15 -9.16
CA LYS A 79 -8.53 -9.75 -10.46
C LYS A 79 -9.71 -10.42 -11.18
N ASN A 80 -10.88 -10.50 -10.56
CA ASN A 80 -12.02 -11.22 -11.12
C ASN A 80 -12.35 -10.72 -12.53
N GLU A 81 -12.63 -11.61 -13.48
CA GLU A 81 -12.92 -11.24 -14.89
C GLU A 81 -11.78 -10.51 -15.64
N VAL A 82 -10.60 -10.34 -15.03
CA VAL A 82 -9.42 -9.75 -15.69
C VAL A 82 -8.53 -10.89 -16.14
N THR A 83 -8.56 -11.20 -17.43
CA THR A 83 -7.75 -12.27 -18.01
C THR A 83 -7.23 -11.87 -19.38
N ILE A 84 -5.96 -12.20 -19.65
CA ILE A 84 -5.37 -12.17 -20.98
C ILE A 84 -5.04 -13.62 -21.32
N THR A 85 -5.72 -14.17 -22.33
CA THR A 85 -5.49 -15.54 -22.78
C THR A 85 -4.50 -15.54 -23.93
N LEU A 86 -3.40 -16.26 -23.76
CA LEU A 86 -2.48 -16.54 -24.86
C LEU A 86 -2.94 -17.77 -25.62
N VAL A 87 -2.87 -17.71 -26.96
CA VAL A 87 -3.23 -18.83 -27.83
C VAL A 87 -2.01 -19.39 -28.56
N ALA A 88 -2.12 -20.60 -29.09
CA ALA A 88 -1.00 -21.26 -29.79
C ALA A 88 -0.43 -20.41 -30.95
N ASN A 89 -1.30 -19.68 -31.67
CA ASN A 89 -0.87 -18.80 -32.76
C ASN A 89 0.01 -17.64 -32.31
N ASP A 90 -0.17 -17.14 -31.07
CA ASP A 90 0.68 -16.11 -30.51
C ASP A 90 2.13 -16.63 -30.38
N ILE A 91 2.28 -17.84 -29.83
CA ILE A 91 3.59 -18.49 -29.67
C ILE A 91 4.23 -18.80 -31.02
N THR A 92 3.47 -19.37 -31.97
CA THR A 92 3.98 -19.69 -33.31
C THR A 92 4.53 -18.45 -34.00
N SER A 93 3.82 -17.33 -33.91
CA SER A 93 4.24 -16.06 -34.52
C SER A 93 5.52 -15.54 -33.86
N ARG A 94 5.58 -15.50 -32.52
CA ARG A 94 6.77 -15.03 -31.79
C ARG A 94 7.99 -15.92 -31.97
N LYS A 95 7.81 -17.25 -31.99
CA LYS A 95 8.89 -18.20 -32.33
C LYS A 95 9.48 -17.90 -33.70
N THR A 96 8.64 -17.69 -34.71
CA THR A 96 9.08 -17.37 -36.07
C THR A 96 9.94 -16.11 -36.09
N GLU A 97 9.54 -15.07 -35.37
CA GLU A 97 10.31 -13.83 -35.25
C GLU A 97 11.63 -14.02 -34.48
N LEU A 98 11.63 -14.80 -33.39
CA LEU A 98 12.85 -15.12 -32.65
C LEU A 98 13.82 -15.96 -33.50
N VAL A 99 13.34 -17.00 -34.19
CA VAL A 99 14.18 -17.82 -35.10
C VAL A 99 14.85 -16.93 -36.15
N LYS A 100 14.10 -16.04 -36.82
CA LYS A 100 14.68 -15.08 -37.79
C LYS A 100 15.81 -14.25 -37.18
N LYS A 101 15.70 -13.83 -35.91
CA LYS A 101 16.77 -13.09 -35.21
C LYS A 101 18.01 -13.95 -35.00
N TYR A 102 17.87 -15.22 -34.59
CA TYR A 102 19.00 -16.13 -34.36
C TYR A 102 19.60 -16.69 -35.65
N THR A 103 18.82 -16.84 -36.72
CA THR A 103 19.33 -17.20 -38.06
C THR A 103 20.29 -16.15 -38.59
N LYS A 104 20.01 -14.86 -38.37
CA LYS A 104 20.95 -13.77 -38.73
C LYS A 104 22.27 -13.81 -37.95
N ALA A 105 22.33 -14.58 -36.87
CA ALA A 105 23.49 -14.70 -35.99
C ALA A 105 24.16 -16.09 -36.07
N ASP A 106 23.76 -16.95 -37.04
CA ASP A 106 24.25 -18.32 -37.24
C ASP A 106 24.25 -19.20 -35.97
N ASP A 107 23.28 -18.99 -35.08
CA ASP A 107 23.21 -19.64 -33.77
C ASP A 107 22.27 -20.86 -33.79
N THR A 108 22.73 -21.96 -34.39
CA THR A 108 21.92 -23.17 -34.60
C THR A 108 21.39 -23.78 -33.29
N SER A 109 22.17 -23.72 -32.21
CA SER A 109 21.74 -24.18 -30.89
C SER A 109 20.58 -23.35 -30.36
N ALA A 110 20.63 -22.02 -30.49
CA ALA A 110 19.52 -21.14 -30.11
C ALA A 110 18.26 -21.37 -30.96
N ILE A 111 18.41 -21.56 -32.27
CA ILE A 111 17.29 -21.85 -33.18
C ILE A 111 16.55 -23.12 -32.75
N ASN A 112 17.28 -24.23 -32.53
CA ASN A 112 16.69 -25.50 -32.09
C ASN A 112 16.01 -25.37 -30.71
N GLY A 113 16.61 -24.58 -29.81
CA GLY A 113 16.02 -24.29 -28.50
C GLY A 113 14.70 -23.53 -28.62
N VAL A 114 14.65 -22.48 -29.44
CA VAL A 114 13.43 -21.70 -29.71
C VAL A 114 12.36 -22.57 -30.38
N ASP A 115 12.74 -23.40 -31.35
CA ASP A 115 11.77 -24.25 -32.05
C ASP A 115 11.16 -25.35 -31.17
N SER A 116 11.90 -25.84 -30.18
CA SER A 116 11.40 -26.85 -29.25
C SER A 116 10.54 -26.28 -28.11
N SER A 117 10.43 -24.96 -27.96
CA SER A 117 9.78 -24.31 -26.82
C SER A 117 8.25 -24.37 -26.80
N GLY A 118 7.58 -25.12 -27.70
CA GLY A 118 6.14 -25.05 -28.00
C GLY A 118 5.16 -24.86 -26.83
N ASN A 119 4.52 -25.93 -26.35
CA ASN A 119 3.50 -25.83 -25.29
C ASN A 119 4.06 -25.36 -23.94
N THR A 120 5.32 -25.69 -23.65
CA THR A 120 6.00 -25.25 -22.42
C THR A 120 6.16 -23.73 -22.40
N GLY A 121 6.54 -23.14 -23.52
CA GLY A 121 6.65 -21.69 -23.70
C GLY A 121 5.30 -21.00 -23.57
N LEU A 122 4.22 -21.60 -24.11
CA LEU A 122 2.86 -21.08 -23.92
C LEU A 122 2.47 -21.02 -22.44
N THR A 123 2.70 -22.13 -21.72
CA THR A 123 2.39 -22.23 -20.29
C THR A 123 3.22 -21.25 -19.46
N THR A 124 4.51 -21.11 -19.75
CA THR A 124 5.41 -20.16 -19.07
C THR A 124 5.05 -18.71 -19.38
N ALA A 125 4.69 -18.40 -20.63
CA ALA A 125 4.22 -17.07 -21.02
C ALA A 125 2.91 -16.71 -20.30
N GLN A 126 1.97 -17.63 -20.21
CA GLN A 126 0.71 -17.42 -19.49
C GLN A 126 0.96 -17.15 -17.99
N LYS A 127 1.92 -17.86 -17.38
CA LYS A 127 2.34 -17.57 -15.99
C LYS A 127 2.90 -16.16 -15.84
N LYS A 128 3.75 -15.69 -16.77
CA LYS A 128 4.30 -14.32 -16.74
C LYS A 128 3.21 -13.25 -16.90
N VAL A 129 2.25 -13.47 -17.80
CA VAL A 129 1.07 -12.59 -17.96
C VAL A 129 0.24 -12.53 -16.68
N ASN A 130 -0.06 -13.69 -16.09
CA ASN A 130 -0.83 -13.75 -14.84
C ASN A 130 -0.09 -13.06 -13.68
N ALA A 131 1.24 -13.21 -13.61
CA ALA A 131 2.07 -12.50 -12.64
C ALA A 131 2.04 -10.98 -12.85
N ALA A 132 2.09 -10.51 -14.10
CA ALA A 132 1.98 -9.08 -14.41
C ALA A 132 0.60 -8.49 -14.03
N ILE A 133 -0.48 -9.24 -14.25
CA ILE A 133 -1.83 -8.86 -13.78
C ILE A 133 -1.87 -8.79 -12.26
N GLU A 134 -1.27 -9.76 -11.57
CA GLU A 134 -1.23 -9.79 -10.11
C GLU A 134 -0.44 -8.62 -9.52
N GLU A 135 0.75 -8.31 -10.06
CA GLU A 135 1.54 -7.16 -9.62
C GLU A 135 0.77 -5.85 -9.81
N LYS A 136 0.11 -5.67 -10.97
CA LYS A 136 -0.73 -4.48 -11.19
C LYS A 136 -1.94 -4.42 -10.26
N ALA A 137 -2.54 -5.56 -9.92
CA ALA A 137 -3.61 -5.60 -8.94
C ALA A 137 -3.14 -5.17 -7.54
N LYS A 138 -1.93 -5.56 -7.12
CA LYS A 138 -1.33 -5.15 -5.84
C LYS A 138 -1.13 -3.63 -5.78
N GLU A 139 -0.51 -3.04 -6.81
CA GLU A 139 -0.30 -1.59 -6.91
C GLU A 139 -1.63 -0.82 -6.78
N ILE A 140 -2.66 -1.24 -7.53
CA ILE A 140 -3.98 -0.60 -7.50
C ILE A 140 -4.63 -0.70 -6.11
N VAL A 141 -4.48 -1.85 -5.43
CA VAL A 141 -5.00 -2.04 -4.08
C VAL A 141 -4.34 -1.08 -3.09
N GLU A 142 -3.01 -0.96 -3.13
CA GLU A 142 -2.26 -0.04 -2.27
C GLU A 142 -2.70 1.41 -2.47
N ASP A 143 -2.84 1.84 -3.73
CA ASP A 143 -3.28 3.18 -4.09
C ASP A 143 -4.70 3.48 -3.59
N LEU A 144 -5.66 2.57 -3.82
CA LEU A 144 -7.06 2.76 -3.41
C LEU A 144 -7.24 2.75 -1.89
N ILE A 145 -6.52 1.87 -1.17
CA ILE A 145 -6.54 1.85 0.30
C ILE A 145 -5.94 3.15 0.85
N SER A 146 -4.79 3.57 0.31
CA SER A 146 -4.12 4.82 0.66
C SER A 146 -5.04 6.02 0.45
N GLU A 147 -5.67 6.15 -0.71
CA GLU A 147 -6.59 7.25 -1.04
C GLU A 147 -7.76 7.31 -0.06
N LYS A 148 -8.47 6.18 0.13
CA LYS A 148 -9.64 6.11 0.99
C LYS A 148 -9.32 6.40 2.45
N ILE A 149 -8.16 5.95 2.95
CA ILE A 149 -7.73 6.26 4.31
C ILE A 149 -7.34 7.74 4.42
N LYS A 150 -6.53 8.28 3.50
CA LYS A 150 -6.03 9.67 3.55
C LYS A 150 -7.15 10.70 3.43
N GLU A 151 -8.12 10.49 2.53
CA GLU A 151 -9.29 11.36 2.36
C GLU A 151 -10.09 11.51 3.67
N LYS A 152 -10.20 10.41 4.44
CA LYS A 152 -10.92 10.41 5.72
C LYS A 152 -10.07 10.91 6.88
N ALA A 153 -8.76 10.66 6.87
CA ALA A 153 -7.82 11.15 7.88
C ALA A 153 -7.69 12.67 7.88
N SER A 154 -7.61 13.30 6.70
CA SER A 154 -7.51 14.76 6.56
C SER A 154 -8.73 15.50 7.14
N CYS A 155 -9.93 14.92 7.05
CA CYS A 155 -11.17 15.50 7.58
C CYS A 155 -11.29 15.44 9.12
N LEU A 156 -10.59 14.50 9.77
CA LEU A 156 -10.77 14.20 11.20
C LEU A 156 -9.64 14.72 12.10
N SER A 157 -8.42 14.87 11.57
CA SER A 157 -7.27 15.35 12.34
C SER A 157 -7.49 16.72 12.97
N GLU A 158 -8.06 17.65 12.22
CA GLU A 158 -8.30 19.01 12.71
C GLU A 158 -9.37 19.06 13.81
N LYS A 159 -10.37 18.15 13.78
CA LYS A 159 -11.44 18.09 14.79
C LYS A 159 -10.95 17.43 16.08
N SER A 160 -10.21 16.33 15.94
CA SER A 160 -9.72 15.54 17.07
C SER A 160 -8.64 16.25 17.89
N ALA A 161 -7.72 16.96 17.24
CA ALA A 161 -6.73 17.78 17.94
C ALA A 161 -7.37 18.91 18.77
N LYS A 162 -8.55 19.39 18.36
CA LYS A 162 -9.32 20.42 19.07
C LYS A 162 -10.19 19.86 20.21
N SER A 163 -10.50 18.57 20.22
CA SER A 163 -11.40 17.92 21.20
C SER A 163 -10.69 17.10 22.26
N ALA A 164 -9.35 17.01 22.22
CA ALA A 164 -8.56 16.35 23.26
C ALA A 164 -8.75 17.02 24.62
N THR A 165 -9.02 16.24 25.67
CA THR A 165 -9.17 16.77 27.03
C THR A 165 -7.83 16.81 27.77
N ASP A 166 -7.72 17.68 28.78
CA ASP A 166 -6.57 17.71 29.71
C ASP A 166 -6.34 16.34 30.37
N ASP A 167 -7.40 15.56 30.60
CA ASP A 167 -7.35 14.22 31.20
C ASP A 167 -6.77 13.16 30.26
N ASP A 168 -7.18 13.17 28.99
CA ASP A 168 -6.63 12.27 27.96
C ASP A 168 -5.13 12.50 27.80
N VAL A 169 -4.75 13.77 27.91
CA VAL A 169 -3.39 14.26 27.80
C VAL A 169 -2.59 13.86 29.02
N TRP A 170 -3.13 14.09 30.22
CA TRP A 170 -2.52 13.73 31.48
C TRP A 170 -2.20 12.24 31.54
N LYS A 171 -3.16 11.37 31.20
CA LYS A 171 -2.96 9.91 31.18
C LYS A 171 -1.83 9.45 30.26
N LEU A 172 -1.60 10.16 29.15
CA LEU A 172 -0.50 9.86 28.23
C LEU A 172 0.87 10.29 28.78
N VAL A 173 0.92 11.37 29.56
CA VAL A 173 2.18 11.95 30.04
C VAL A 173 2.52 11.65 31.51
N GLU A 174 1.58 11.09 32.25
CA GLU A 174 1.77 10.72 33.66
C GLU A 174 2.98 9.78 33.83
N GLY A 175 3.82 10.09 34.83
CA GLY A 175 5.05 9.35 35.14
C GLY A 175 6.31 9.79 34.38
N LEU A 176 6.26 10.80 33.50
CA LEU A 176 7.44 11.33 32.82
C LEU A 176 8.18 12.36 33.69
N SER A 177 9.14 11.88 34.47
CA SER A 177 9.90 12.69 35.44
C SER A 177 11.04 13.53 34.83
N ASP A 178 11.46 13.26 33.59
CA ASP A 178 12.67 13.85 33.01
C ASP A 178 12.39 14.83 31.85
N LYS A 179 12.42 16.14 32.15
CA LYS A 179 12.09 17.23 31.21
C LYS A 179 13.01 17.28 29.98
N LYS A 180 14.24 16.75 30.06
CA LYS A 180 15.21 16.78 28.96
C LYS A 180 14.85 15.79 27.84
N ASN A 181 14.20 14.67 28.20
CA ASN A 181 13.79 13.60 27.29
C ASN A 181 12.26 13.45 27.16
N ALA A 182 11.49 14.28 27.85
CA ALA A 182 10.02 14.25 27.84
C ALA A 182 9.44 14.24 26.42
N LYS A 183 9.95 15.08 25.51
CA LYS A 183 9.50 15.10 24.11
C LYS A 183 9.64 13.73 23.43
N ALA A 184 10.78 13.06 23.57
CA ALA A 184 11.04 11.77 22.96
C ALA A 184 10.17 10.66 23.57
N ASN A 185 10.07 10.61 24.91
CA ASN A 185 9.29 9.58 25.61
C ASN A 185 7.78 9.71 25.34
N ILE A 186 7.28 10.93 25.15
CA ILE A 186 5.87 11.17 24.80
C ILE A 186 5.60 10.77 23.35
N ILE A 187 6.50 11.09 22.42
CA ILE A 187 6.41 10.61 21.03
C ILE A 187 6.39 9.08 21.00
N GLU A 188 7.20 8.42 21.83
CA GLU A 188 7.21 6.96 21.93
C GLU A 188 5.91 6.40 22.53
N LYS A 189 5.40 6.97 23.63
CA LYS A 189 4.09 6.58 24.19
C LYS A 189 2.94 6.83 23.21
N ALA A 190 2.98 7.95 22.48
CA ALA A 190 2.02 8.27 21.42
C ALA A 190 2.03 7.20 20.35
N ARG A 191 3.22 6.84 19.86
CA ARG A 191 3.43 5.81 18.85
C ARG A 191 2.94 4.46 19.36
N ASN A 192 3.23 4.10 20.60
CA ASN A 192 2.79 2.83 21.19
C ASN A 192 1.27 2.76 21.35
N ALA A 193 0.62 3.85 21.78
CA ALA A 193 -0.83 3.93 21.90
C ALA A 193 -1.53 3.94 20.53
N ALA A 194 -0.96 4.67 19.55
CA ALA A 194 -1.42 4.65 18.17
C ALA A 194 -1.29 3.24 17.56
N ASN A 195 -0.15 2.57 17.76
CA ASN A 195 0.08 1.19 17.35
C ASN A 195 -0.87 0.20 18.04
N ALA A 196 -1.21 0.42 19.32
CA ALA A 196 -2.16 -0.43 20.03
C ALA A 196 -3.57 -0.28 19.42
N LYS A 197 -4.01 0.95 19.14
CA LYS A 197 -5.27 1.16 18.42
C LYS A 197 -5.24 0.63 17.00
N LEU A 198 -4.13 0.81 16.30
CA LEU A 198 -3.92 0.25 14.98
C LEU A 198 -4.11 -1.26 15.02
N LYS A 199 -3.52 -1.98 15.99
CA LYS A 199 -3.74 -3.41 16.18
C LYS A 199 -5.21 -3.76 16.41
N GLU A 200 -5.89 -3.05 17.32
CA GLU A 200 -7.32 -3.27 17.57
C GLU A 200 -8.16 -3.11 16.29
N ILE A 201 -7.88 -2.05 15.53
CA ILE A 201 -8.57 -1.68 14.30
C ILE A 201 -8.30 -2.71 13.20
N VAL A 202 -7.04 -3.07 12.97
CA VAL A 202 -6.64 -4.05 11.96
C VAL A 202 -7.33 -5.38 12.25
N THR A 203 -7.56 -5.73 13.51
CA THR A 203 -8.30 -6.95 13.89
C THR A 203 -9.83 -6.84 13.85
N ASP A 204 -10.40 -5.64 13.63
CA ASP A 204 -11.86 -5.44 13.62
C ASP A 204 -12.47 -5.86 12.25
N PRO A 205 -13.47 -6.76 12.22
CA PRO A 205 -14.19 -7.13 10.99
C PRO A 205 -14.95 -5.97 10.32
N LYS A 206 -14.98 -4.77 10.93
CA LYS A 206 -15.57 -3.56 10.36
C LYS A 206 -14.83 -2.95 9.16
N TRP A 207 -13.73 -3.54 8.70
CA TRP A 207 -13.02 -3.16 7.46
C TRP A 207 -13.80 -3.52 6.16
N THR A 208 -14.87 -4.30 6.28
CA THR A 208 -15.65 -4.87 5.16
C THR A 208 -16.08 -3.87 4.07
N VAL A 209 -16.32 -2.60 4.38
CA VAL A 209 -16.76 -1.61 3.38
C VAL A 209 -15.62 -1.09 2.50
N VAL A 210 -14.45 -0.71 3.04
CA VAL A 210 -13.28 -0.39 2.19
C VAL A 210 -12.80 -1.63 1.50
N GLU A 211 -12.86 -2.79 2.16
CA GLU A 211 -12.58 -4.05 1.49
C GLU A 211 -13.46 -4.26 0.26
N THR A 212 -14.78 -4.04 0.39
CA THR A 212 -15.73 -4.15 -0.73
C THR A 212 -15.46 -3.08 -1.79
N ALA A 213 -15.23 -1.83 -1.38
CA ALA A 213 -14.94 -0.74 -2.31
C ALA A 213 -13.65 -0.99 -3.10
N VAL A 214 -12.58 -1.44 -2.44
CA VAL A 214 -11.30 -1.79 -3.07
C VAL A 214 -11.47 -2.96 -4.03
N LYS A 215 -12.30 -3.96 -3.71
CA LYS A 215 -12.63 -5.06 -4.64
C LYS A 215 -13.32 -4.54 -5.91
N THR A 216 -14.35 -3.71 -5.76
CA THR A 216 -15.16 -3.22 -6.90
C THR A 216 -14.42 -2.17 -7.74
N GLU A 217 -13.83 -1.16 -7.08
CA GLU A 217 -13.11 -0.08 -7.76
C GLU A 217 -11.77 -0.59 -8.31
N GLY A 218 -11.08 -1.47 -7.57
CA GLY A 218 -9.82 -2.07 -8.02
C GLY A 218 -10.00 -2.93 -9.27
N ASN A 219 -11.11 -3.66 -9.39
CA ASN A 219 -11.42 -4.40 -10.60
C ASN A 219 -11.57 -3.50 -11.82
N THR A 220 -12.30 -2.39 -11.66
CA THR A 220 -12.52 -1.41 -12.73
C THR A 220 -11.19 -0.78 -13.15
N ALA A 221 -10.39 -0.31 -12.20
CA ALA A 221 -9.07 0.26 -12.46
C ALA A 221 -8.14 -0.75 -13.14
N LEU A 222 -8.18 -2.03 -12.75
CA LEU A 222 -7.36 -3.08 -13.35
C LEU A 222 -7.78 -3.39 -14.79
N LYS A 223 -9.08 -3.35 -15.10
CA LYS A 223 -9.60 -3.47 -16.48
C LYS A 223 -9.07 -2.35 -17.37
N ASP A 224 -9.03 -1.11 -16.88
CA ASP A 224 -8.49 0.03 -17.64
C ASP A 224 -6.98 -0.12 -17.92
N LYS A 225 -6.25 -0.70 -16.96
CA LYS A 225 -4.82 -0.98 -17.07
C LYS A 225 -4.47 -2.23 -17.90
N LEU A 226 -5.46 -3.05 -18.26
CA LEU A 226 -5.24 -4.26 -19.06
C LEU A 226 -4.60 -3.97 -20.42
N SER A 227 -4.90 -2.80 -21.00
CA SER A 227 -4.32 -2.34 -22.26
C SER A 227 -2.79 -2.18 -22.18
N GLU A 228 -2.26 -1.75 -21.04
CA GLU A 228 -0.81 -1.60 -20.82
C GLU A 228 -0.11 -2.96 -20.71
N ILE A 229 -0.75 -3.93 -20.04
CA ILE A 229 -0.25 -5.31 -19.95
C ILE A 229 -0.29 -5.99 -21.33
N THR A 230 -1.36 -5.77 -22.08
CA THR A 230 -1.55 -6.32 -23.43
C THR A 230 -0.48 -5.81 -24.40
N LYS A 231 -0.03 -4.57 -24.29
CA LYS A 231 1.08 -4.04 -25.11
C LYS A 231 2.40 -4.79 -24.89
N LYS A 232 2.59 -5.36 -23.70
CA LYS A 232 3.78 -6.15 -23.33
C LYS A 232 3.61 -7.66 -23.57
N LYS A 233 2.48 -8.08 -24.16
CA LYS A 233 2.14 -9.50 -24.39
C LYS A 233 3.27 -10.24 -25.11
N ASP A 234 3.78 -9.65 -26.18
CA ASP A 234 4.82 -10.23 -27.01
C ASP A 234 6.15 -10.36 -26.26
N ASP A 235 6.48 -9.42 -25.37
CA ASP A 235 7.67 -9.50 -24.53
C ASP A 235 7.57 -10.66 -23.53
N PHE A 236 6.39 -10.85 -22.92
CA PHE A 236 6.18 -11.99 -22.02
C PHE A 236 6.31 -13.34 -22.75
N ILE A 237 5.84 -13.40 -23.99
CA ILE A 237 5.97 -14.58 -24.84
C ILE A 237 7.44 -14.82 -25.20
N ASP A 238 8.15 -13.79 -25.66
CA ASP A 238 9.55 -13.89 -26.04
C ASP A 238 10.41 -14.33 -24.86
N ASP A 239 10.24 -13.69 -23.70
CA ASP A 239 10.99 -14.02 -22.49
C ASP A 239 10.71 -15.47 -22.03
N ALA A 240 9.47 -15.95 -22.18
CA ALA A 240 9.12 -17.33 -21.84
C ALA A 240 9.74 -18.35 -22.81
N ILE A 241 9.73 -18.07 -24.12
CA ILE A 241 10.37 -18.90 -25.14
C ILE A 241 11.87 -19.00 -24.86
N LEU A 242 12.52 -17.86 -24.62
CA LEU A 242 13.95 -17.77 -24.38
C LEU A 242 14.37 -18.44 -23.07
N GLU A 243 13.55 -18.33 -22.02
CA GLU A 243 13.76 -19.03 -20.74
C GLU A 243 13.70 -20.56 -20.93
N VAL A 244 12.71 -21.06 -21.65
CA VAL A 244 12.57 -22.50 -21.96
C VAL A 244 13.73 -22.98 -22.84
N ALA A 245 14.12 -22.18 -23.84
CA ALA A 245 15.22 -22.46 -24.74
C ALA A 245 16.60 -22.34 -24.07
N LYS A 246 16.70 -21.69 -22.89
CA LYS A 246 17.94 -21.31 -22.21
C LYS A 246 18.87 -20.45 -23.08
N VAL A 247 18.27 -19.49 -23.79
CA VAL A 247 18.98 -18.59 -24.71
C VAL A 247 18.85 -17.15 -24.21
N THR A 248 19.93 -16.36 -24.30
CA THR A 248 19.92 -14.94 -23.93
C THR A 248 19.26 -14.08 -25.00
N LYS A 249 18.41 -13.13 -24.57
CA LYS A 249 17.72 -12.18 -25.45
C LYS A 249 18.75 -11.32 -26.22
N LYS A 250 18.62 -11.30 -27.55
CA LYS A 250 19.40 -10.45 -28.48
C LYS A 250 18.57 -9.25 -28.93
#